data_AF-A0A349MR05-F1
#
_entry.id   AF-A0A349MR05-F1
#
_cell.length_a   1.000
_cell.length_b   1.000
_cell.length_c   1.000
_cell.angle_alpha   90.00
_cell.angle_beta   90.00
_cell.angle_gamma   90.00
#
_symmetry.space_group_name_H-M   'P 1'
#
loop_
_entity.id
_entity.type
_entity.pdbx_description
1 polymer ?
#
loop_
_entity_poly.entity_id
_entity_poly.type
_entity_poly.pdbx_seq_one_letter_code
_entity_poly.pdbx_strand_id
1 'polypeptide(L)' 'LELGNDVLYQSVIKGKNLMPARGGATNASDDDIKAAVDFMLSTLQ' A
#
# COMPACT_ATOMS: atom_id res chain seq x y z
N LEU A 1 -10.11 -12.71 1.93
CA LEU A 1 -9.72 -11.36 1.47
C LEU A 1 -8.24 -11.07 1.75
N GLU A 2 -7.62 -11.71 2.74
CA GLU A 2 -6.24 -11.44 3.19
C GLU A 2 -5.16 -11.61 2.11
N LEU A 3 -5.28 -12.62 1.22
CA LEU A 3 -4.33 -12.77 0.09
C LEU A 3 -4.36 -11.57 -0.88
N GLY A 4 -5.51 -10.90 -1.03
CA GLY A 4 -5.62 -9.73 -1.90
C GLY A 4 -4.92 -8.51 -1.31
N ASN A 5 -4.99 -8.34 0.01
CA ASN A 5 -4.36 -7.24 0.72
C ASN A 5 -2.84 -7.36 0.74
N ASP A 6 -2.29 -8.57 0.92
CA ASP A 6 -0.83 -8.75 0.93
C ASP A 6 -0.19 -8.39 -0.43
N VAL A 7 -0.84 -8.81 -1.52
CA VAL A 7 -0.44 -8.43 -2.89
C VAL A 7 -0.56 -6.92 -3.11
N LEU A 8 -1.59 -6.28 -2.55
CA LEU A 8 -1.74 -4.82 -2.58
C LEU A 8 -0.61 -4.13 -1.83
N TYR A 9 -0.30 -4.55 -0.60
CA TYR A 9 0.79 -3.97 0.19
C TYR A 9 2.13 -4.12 -0.53
N GLN A 10 2.43 -5.31 -1.08
CA GLN A 10 3.64 -5.54 -1.86
C GLN A 10 3.72 -4.63 -3.09
N SER A 11 2.59 -4.44 -3.78
CA SER A 11 2.53 -3.59 -4.97
C SER A 11 2.70 -2.10 -4.66
N VAL A 12 2.23 -1.64 -3.48
CA VAL A 12 2.43 -0.26 -3.03
C VAL A 12 3.85 -0.06 -2.50
N ILE A 13 4.37 -1.00 -1.70
CA ILE A 13 5.73 -0.93 -1.12
C ILE A 13 6.78 -0.97 -2.21
N LYS A 14 6.73 -1.94 -3.15
CA LYS A 14 7.69 -2.01 -4.27
C LYS A 14 7.41 -0.99 -5.37
N GLY A 15 6.20 -0.47 -5.46
CA GLY A 15 5.74 0.22 -6.66
C GLY A 15 5.47 -0.77 -7.79
N LYS A 16 4.64 -0.35 -8.76
CA LYS A 16 4.26 -1.18 -9.90
C LYS A 16 4.19 -0.32 -11.16
N ASN A 17 4.91 -0.73 -12.21
CA ASN A 17 5.03 0.01 -13.47
C ASN A 17 5.51 1.46 -13.22
N LEU A 18 4.65 2.45 -13.55
CA LEU A 18 4.92 3.88 -13.40
C LEU A 18 4.58 4.42 -12.00
N MET A 19 4.05 3.59 -11.09
CA MET A 19 3.83 4.01 -9.71
C MET A 19 5.12 3.89 -8.89
N PRO A 20 5.60 5.00 -8.29
CA PRO A 20 6.77 4.97 -7.42
C PRO A 20 6.53 4.11 -6.18
N ALA A 21 7.59 3.47 -5.71
CA ALA A 21 7.61 2.74 -4.45
C ALA A 21 7.05 3.60 -3.31
N ARG A 22 6.25 2.98 -2.44
CA ARG A 22 5.57 3.62 -1.31
C ARG A 22 4.72 4.84 -1.71
N GLY A 23 4.23 4.89 -2.95
CA GLY A 23 3.47 6.04 -3.46
C GLY A 23 4.27 7.34 -3.57
N GLY A 24 5.61 7.25 -3.61
CA GLY A 24 6.50 8.42 -3.57
C GLY A 24 6.85 8.89 -2.15
N ALA A 25 6.34 8.22 -1.11
CA ALA A 25 6.73 8.48 0.27
C ALA A 25 8.05 7.76 0.58
N THR A 26 9.17 8.42 0.28
CA THR A 26 10.53 7.90 0.53
C THR A 26 10.82 7.63 2.01
N ASN A 27 10.12 8.33 2.92
CA ASN A 27 10.32 8.22 4.37
C ASN A 27 9.23 7.45 5.11
N ALA A 28 8.21 6.91 4.41
CA ALA A 28 7.17 6.12 5.08
C ALA A 28 7.68 4.72 5.43
N SER A 29 7.33 4.22 6.61
CA SER A 29 7.59 2.84 7.00
C SER A 29 6.56 1.91 6.35
N ASP A 30 6.90 0.63 6.19
CA ASP A 30 5.98 -0.34 5.57
C ASP A 30 4.67 -0.47 6.37
N ASP A 31 4.72 -0.26 7.69
CA ASP A 31 3.54 -0.25 8.57
C ASP A 31 2.64 0.97 8.32
N ASP A 32 3.21 2.16 8.08
CA ASP A 32 2.45 3.36 7.72
C ASP A 32 1.73 3.17 6.38
N ILE A 33 2.41 2.53 5.42
CA ILE A 33 1.86 2.20 4.11
C ILE A 33 0.69 1.22 4.23
N LYS A 34 0.84 0.17 5.05
CA LYS A 34 -0.24 -0.79 5.31
C LYS A 34 -1.44 -0.12 5.96
N ALA A 35 -1.22 0.70 6.98
CA ALA A 35 -2.27 1.44 7.66
C ALA A 35 -3.00 2.42 6.72
N ALA A 36 -2.28 3.10 5.83
CA ALA A 36 -2.88 3.98 4.83
C ALA A 36 -3.73 3.19 3.81
N VAL A 37 -3.27 2.03 3.36
CA VAL A 37 -4.03 1.15 2.47
C VAL A 37 -5.28 0.60 3.17
N ASP A 38 -5.16 0.19 4.43
CA ASP A 38 -6.31 -0.26 5.23
C ASP A 38 -7.33 0.85 5.45
N PHE A 39 -6.88 2.08 5.68
CA PHE A 39 -7.76 3.25 5.74
C PHE A 39 -8.49 3.47 4.41
N MET A 40 -7.78 3.41 3.27
CA MET A 40 -8.40 3.55 1.95
C MET A 40 -9.41 2.43 1.64
N LEU A 41 -9.11 1.19 2.02
CA LEU A 41 -10.03 0.05 1.88
C LEU A 41 -11.26 0.20 2.79
N SER A 42 -11.06 0.70 4.01
CA SER A 42 -12.13 1.00 4.96
C SER A 42 -13.07 2.10 4.44
N THR A 43 -12.54 3.10 3.73
CA THR A 43 -13.38 4.16 3.11
C THR A 43 -14.22 3.69 1.92
N LEU A 44 -14.00 2.48 1.40
CA LEU A 44 -14.77 1.90 0.30
C LEU A 44 -15.94 1.02 0.76
N GLN A 45 -16.13 0.90 2.08
CA GLN A 45 -17.21 0.12 2.72
C GLN A 45 -18.41 1.00 3.08
#